data_AF-A0A9X2SI87-F1
#
_entry.id   AF-A0A9X2SI87-F1
#
_cell.length_a   1.000
_cell.length_b   1.000
_cell.length_c   1.000
_cell.angle_alpha   90.00
_cell.angle_beta   90.00
_cell.angle_gamma   90.00
#
_symmetry.space_group_name_H-M   'P 1'
#
loop_
_entity.id
_entity.type
_entity.pdbx_description
1 polymer ?
#
loop_
_entity_poly.entity_id
_entity_poly.type
_entity_poly.pdbx_seq_one_letter_code
_entity_poly.pdbx_strand_id
1 'polypeptide(L)'
;MTLVQEGPSSSADLAVEAQLLDCLQANLAVLADRHHGPGTHLALGATLRFRPTTGSGGLPTVEPDLAGHLADAGRLLGLTVTATWQQAGPARLADLSRRHGELYVVADAHDLPWTPYHGQRHLEHSFLVGSGPEGAAITDAYRNQTPWGAAEPGHWVVDWAALPVAGHVVALAPAATVPTATAAVDLADPAPYLAAYAGHTDRVAALHRLTLETWLLARSRKLHAAFRARAGIATTDAVEEHLREWDLLTEQTYLAARRVERGRREPSGLLDRLGSALAADRAVFAVEASPDAVRDTVAGIVAAVLGTKVERVLAEPELPRLPGFDSVRLVEVVARLEDQLDVEFDPDDLLPENLHHLDGLCRLVTGAAGAAGGAR
;
A
#
# COMPACT_ATOMS: atom_id res chain seq x y z
N MET A 1 -9.94 -34.75 4.63
CA MET A 1 -8.70 -34.02 4.30
C MET A 1 -8.01 -33.70 5.60
N THR A 2 -6.86 -34.30 5.87
CA THR A 2 -6.09 -33.99 7.08
C THR A 2 -5.21 -32.80 6.74
N LEU A 3 -5.59 -31.60 7.19
CA LEU A 3 -4.70 -30.45 7.16
C LEU A 3 -3.60 -30.71 8.17
N VAL A 4 -2.41 -31.08 7.69
CA VAL A 4 -1.23 -31.06 8.54
C VAL A 4 -0.70 -29.64 8.45
N GLN A 5 -1.06 -28.82 9.45
CA GLN A 5 -0.28 -27.62 9.71
C GLN A 5 1.08 -28.12 10.17
N GLU A 6 2.13 -27.81 9.41
CA GLU A 6 3.48 -28.02 9.92
C GLU A 6 3.57 -27.20 11.21
N GLY A 7 3.84 -27.88 12.35
CA GLY A 7 4.05 -27.22 13.64
C GLY A 7 5.07 -26.11 13.46
N PRO A 8 5.00 -25.02 14.24
CA PRO A 8 5.53 -23.71 13.88
C PRO A 8 6.92 -23.84 13.24
N SER A 9 6.98 -23.83 11.90
CA SER A 9 8.20 -23.47 11.22
C SER A 9 8.57 -22.11 11.79
N SER A 10 9.83 -21.93 12.17
CA SER A 10 10.24 -20.77 12.96
C SER A 10 9.60 -19.51 12.37
N SER A 11 8.90 -18.74 13.19
CA SER A 11 8.14 -17.53 12.84
C SER A 11 8.94 -16.46 12.06
N ALA A 12 10.22 -16.72 11.78
CA ALA A 12 11.10 -15.94 10.94
C ALA A 12 10.73 -15.96 9.45
N ASP A 13 10.13 -17.03 8.91
CA ASP A 13 9.82 -17.12 7.47
C ASP A 13 8.54 -16.36 7.05
N LEU A 14 7.74 -15.92 8.02
CA LEU A 14 6.52 -15.11 7.86
C LEU A 14 6.63 -13.76 8.58
N ALA A 15 7.84 -13.21 8.70
CA ALA A 15 8.15 -11.99 9.44
C ALA A 15 7.63 -10.68 8.79
N VAL A 16 6.49 -10.73 8.10
CA VAL A 16 5.79 -9.55 7.59
C VAL A 16 4.82 -9.01 8.63
N GLU A 17 4.60 -7.70 8.62
CA GLU A 17 3.61 -7.05 9.47
C GLU A 17 2.18 -7.27 8.94
N ALA A 18 1.75 -8.54 8.91
CA ALA A 18 0.50 -9.01 8.33
C ALA A 18 -0.75 -8.26 8.82
N GLN A 19 -0.73 -7.72 10.04
CA GLN A 19 -1.80 -6.91 10.60
C GLN A 19 -2.04 -5.59 9.86
N LEU A 20 -1.08 -5.13 9.05
CA LEU A 20 -1.11 -3.88 8.29
C LEU A 20 -1.59 -4.07 6.84
N LEU A 21 -1.68 -5.32 6.37
CA LEU A 21 -1.82 -5.66 4.95
C LEU A 21 -3.18 -6.27 4.67
N ASP A 22 -3.79 -6.01 3.52
CA ASP A 22 -4.97 -6.76 3.09
C ASP A 22 -4.64 -8.20 2.61
N CYS A 23 -5.66 -8.95 2.19
CA CYS A 23 -5.51 -10.34 1.76
C CYS A 23 -4.76 -10.51 0.43
N LEU A 24 -4.59 -9.46 -0.37
CA LEU A 24 -3.81 -9.50 -1.62
C LEU A 24 -2.37 -9.03 -1.38
N GLN A 25 -2.18 -8.05 -0.49
CA GLN A 25 -0.87 -7.52 -0.12
C GLN A 25 -0.03 -8.51 0.70
N ALA A 26 -0.64 -9.26 1.63
CA ALA A 26 0.08 -10.06 2.61
C ALA A 26 1.07 -11.06 1.98
N ASN A 27 0.70 -11.70 0.87
CA ASN A 27 1.55 -12.70 0.23
C ASN A 27 2.56 -12.09 -0.76
N LEU A 28 2.25 -10.91 -1.33
CA LEU A 28 3.25 -10.10 -2.04
C LEU A 28 4.35 -9.62 -1.08
N ALA A 29 3.96 -9.24 0.15
CA ALA A 29 4.89 -8.84 1.19
C ALA A 29 5.87 -9.97 1.56
N VAL A 30 5.40 -11.21 1.68
CA VAL A 30 6.28 -12.37 1.95
C VAL A 30 7.31 -12.54 0.83
N LEU A 31 6.88 -12.46 -0.44
CA LEU A 31 7.79 -12.57 -1.57
C LEU A 31 8.83 -11.44 -1.56
N ALA A 32 8.40 -10.21 -1.30
CA ALA A 32 9.28 -9.06 -1.27
C ALA A 32 10.33 -9.17 -0.16
N ASP A 33 9.92 -9.53 1.06
CA ASP A 33 10.84 -9.67 2.18
C ASP A 33 11.80 -10.85 2.01
N ARG A 34 11.33 -11.95 1.42
CA ARG A 34 12.18 -13.11 1.12
C ARG A 34 13.27 -12.79 0.11
N HIS A 35 12.97 -11.98 -0.91
CA HIS A 35 13.92 -11.66 -1.97
C HIS A 35 14.84 -10.47 -1.64
N HIS A 36 14.31 -9.47 -0.96
CA HIS A 36 14.98 -8.17 -0.78
C HIS A 36 15.28 -7.82 0.67
N GLY A 37 14.95 -8.73 1.59
CA GLY A 37 15.23 -8.61 3.01
C GLY A 37 14.05 -8.07 3.84
N PRO A 38 14.07 -8.29 5.17
CA PRO A 38 12.97 -7.93 6.05
C PRO A 38 12.58 -6.44 6.00
N GLY A 39 11.27 -6.18 5.99
CA GLY A 39 10.70 -4.84 5.99
C GLY A 39 10.66 -4.17 4.62
N THR A 40 10.99 -4.87 3.54
CA THR A 40 10.79 -4.39 2.16
C THR A 40 9.30 -4.15 1.89
N HIS A 41 8.43 -5.02 2.40
CA HIS A 41 6.98 -4.91 2.26
C HIS A 41 6.38 -3.59 2.76
N LEU A 42 7.02 -2.92 3.72
CA LEU A 42 6.57 -1.63 4.23
C LEU A 42 6.55 -0.55 3.14
N ALA A 43 7.28 -0.72 2.05
CA ALA A 43 7.20 0.17 0.89
C ALA A 43 5.79 0.25 0.26
N LEU A 44 4.92 -0.75 0.49
CA LEU A 44 3.49 -0.64 0.14
C LEU A 44 2.78 0.52 0.84
N GLY A 45 3.30 0.96 1.99
CA GLY A 45 2.84 2.13 2.73
C GLY A 45 3.42 3.45 2.25
N ALA A 46 4.25 3.48 1.20
CA ALA A 46 4.93 4.71 0.78
C ALA A 46 3.96 5.86 0.48
N THR A 47 2.84 5.57 -0.16
CA THR A 47 1.79 6.56 -0.43
C THR A 47 0.56 6.29 0.42
N LEU A 48 0.17 7.24 1.27
CA LEU A 48 -1.16 7.24 1.88
C LEU A 48 -2.17 7.67 0.82
N ARG A 49 -2.95 6.71 0.30
CA ARG A 49 -3.93 6.97 -0.77
C ARG A 49 -5.36 6.97 -0.25
N PHE A 50 -6.13 7.94 -0.72
CA PHE A 50 -7.58 7.94 -0.68
C PHE A 50 -8.10 8.34 -2.05
N ARG A 51 -8.34 7.35 -2.91
CA ARG A 51 -8.90 7.53 -4.25
C ARG A 51 -10.06 6.54 -4.47
N PRO A 52 -11.24 6.80 -3.89
CA PRO A 52 -12.36 5.91 -4.04
C PRO A 52 -12.74 5.74 -5.51
N THR A 53 -12.96 4.50 -5.93
CA THR A 53 -13.48 4.14 -7.24
C THR A 53 -14.91 3.63 -7.12
N THR A 54 -15.54 3.34 -8.26
CA THR A 54 -16.90 2.77 -8.26
C THR A 54 -16.85 1.32 -7.80
N GLY A 55 -17.48 1.02 -6.66
CA GLY A 55 -17.61 -0.35 -6.15
C GLY A 55 -18.93 -1.01 -6.55
N SER A 56 -19.15 -2.19 -5.97
CA SER A 56 -20.38 -2.97 -6.20
C SER A 56 -21.60 -2.31 -5.55
N GLY A 57 -22.78 -2.51 -6.15
CA GLY A 57 -24.03 -1.96 -5.61
C GLY A 57 -24.13 -0.43 -5.64
N GLY A 58 -23.25 0.26 -6.36
CA GLY A 58 -23.22 1.72 -6.42
C GLY A 58 -22.57 2.40 -5.20
N LEU A 59 -21.95 1.63 -4.30
CA LEU A 59 -21.15 2.16 -3.20
C LEU A 59 -19.69 2.32 -3.63
N PRO A 60 -19.04 3.45 -3.35
CA PRO A 60 -17.64 3.64 -3.70
C PRO A 60 -16.72 2.81 -2.81
N THR A 61 -15.52 2.51 -3.33
CA THR A 61 -14.52 1.71 -2.62
C THR A 61 -13.09 2.21 -2.77
N VAL A 62 -12.30 2.08 -1.70
CA VAL A 62 -10.86 2.27 -1.67
C VAL A 62 -10.05 0.99 -1.85
N GLU A 63 -10.72 -0.16 -1.99
CA GLU A 63 -10.10 -1.47 -2.26
C GLU A 63 -9.44 -1.42 -3.64
N PRO A 64 -8.10 -1.57 -3.75
CA PRO A 64 -7.45 -1.69 -5.04
C PRO A 64 -7.84 -3.01 -5.69
N ASP A 65 -7.90 -3.02 -7.03
CA ASP A 65 -8.02 -4.28 -7.75
C ASP A 65 -6.68 -5.04 -7.79
N LEU A 66 -6.73 -6.30 -8.21
CA LEU A 66 -5.52 -7.12 -8.35
C LEU A 66 -4.47 -6.48 -9.26
N ALA A 67 -4.89 -5.80 -10.33
CA ALA A 67 -3.98 -5.13 -11.24
C ALA A 67 -3.21 -4.00 -10.53
N GLY A 68 -3.90 -3.23 -9.69
CA GLY A 68 -3.32 -2.20 -8.82
C GLY A 68 -2.31 -2.77 -7.85
N HIS A 69 -2.63 -3.88 -7.17
CA HIS A 69 -1.69 -4.54 -6.26
C HIS A 69 -0.44 -5.08 -6.98
N LEU A 70 -0.58 -5.67 -8.17
CA LEU A 70 0.56 -6.14 -8.96
C LEU A 70 1.41 -4.98 -9.49
N ALA A 71 0.79 -3.86 -9.87
CA ALA A 71 1.50 -2.64 -10.25
C ALA A 71 2.30 -2.06 -9.07
N ASP A 72 1.70 -2.02 -7.88
CA ASP A 72 2.40 -1.64 -6.63
C ASP A 72 3.55 -2.59 -6.31
N ALA A 73 3.37 -3.90 -6.48
CA ALA A 73 4.44 -4.87 -6.28
C ALA A 73 5.65 -4.62 -7.20
N GLY A 74 5.41 -4.27 -8.47
CA GLY A 74 6.49 -3.88 -9.38
C GLY A 74 7.15 -2.56 -8.99
N ARG A 75 6.35 -1.54 -8.73
CA ARG A 75 6.84 -0.17 -8.46
C ARG A 75 7.51 -0.01 -7.10
N LEU A 76 7.05 -0.72 -6.07
CA LEU A 76 7.45 -0.49 -4.67
C LEU A 76 8.22 -1.66 -4.07
N LEU A 77 7.96 -2.90 -4.52
CA LEU A 77 8.53 -4.10 -3.91
C LEU A 77 9.62 -4.76 -4.75
N GLY A 78 9.88 -4.25 -5.97
CA GLY A 78 10.83 -4.88 -6.89
C GLY A 78 10.40 -6.30 -7.27
N LEU A 79 9.09 -6.55 -7.44
CA LEU A 79 8.54 -7.83 -7.90
C LEU A 79 8.02 -7.68 -9.33
N THR A 80 8.62 -8.39 -10.27
CA THR A 80 8.26 -8.33 -11.69
C THR A 80 7.32 -9.47 -12.05
N VAL A 81 6.17 -9.15 -12.64
CA VAL A 81 5.27 -10.14 -13.24
C VAL A 81 5.94 -10.73 -14.48
N THR A 82 6.23 -12.03 -14.45
CA THR A 82 6.86 -12.75 -15.57
C THR A 82 5.85 -13.50 -16.43
N ALA A 83 4.74 -13.92 -15.83
CA ALA A 83 3.64 -14.57 -16.53
C ALA A 83 2.36 -14.52 -15.69
N THR A 84 1.21 -14.55 -16.37
CA THR A 84 -0.12 -14.57 -15.76
C THR A 84 -0.99 -15.65 -16.41
N TRP A 85 -1.86 -16.25 -15.61
CA TRP A 85 -2.87 -17.19 -16.06
C TRP A 85 -4.18 -16.97 -15.31
N GLN A 86 -5.27 -17.38 -15.96
CA GLN A 86 -6.63 -17.26 -15.46
C GLN A 86 -7.25 -18.65 -15.36
N GLN A 87 -8.16 -18.83 -14.41
CA GLN A 87 -9.01 -20.03 -14.30
C GLN A 87 -8.19 -21.33 -14.32
N ALA A 88 -7.27 -21.46 -13.35
CA ALA A 88 -6.38 -22.60 -13.25
C ALA A 88 -6.82 -23.57 -12.15
N GLY A 89 -7.27 -24.76 -12.54
CA GLY A 89 -7.57 -25.84 -11.59
C GLY A 89 -6.30 -26.55 -11.07
N PRO A 90 -6.47 -27.46 -10.10
CA PRO A 90 -5.43 -28.28 -9.46
C PRO A 90 -4.27 -28.76 -10.34
N ALA A 91 -4.57 -29.53 -11.40
CA ALA A 91 -3.55 -30.13 -12.25
C ALA A 91 -2.72 -29.08 -13.00
N ARG A 92 -3.36 -27.95 -13.35
CA ARG A 92 -2.69 -26.83 -14.02
C ARG A 92 -1.82 -26.05 -13.04
N LEU A 93 -2.29 -25.82 -11.80
CA LEU A 93 -1.48 -25.20 -10.74
C LEU A 93 -0.21 -26.02 -10.47
N ALA A 94 -0.34 -27.35 -10.37
CA ALA A 94 0.80 -28.24 -10.17
C ALA A 94 1.82 -28.15 -11.31
N ASP A 95 1.34 -28.10 -12.55
CA ASP A 95 2.20 -27.95 -13.73
C ASP A 95 2.90 -26.59 -13.80
N LEU A 96 2.17 -25.50 -13.53
CA LEU A 96 2.73 -24.17 -13.49
C LEU A 96 3.77 -24.04 -12.39
N SER A 97 3.52 -24.60 -11.19
CA SER A 97 4.48 -24.52 -10.09
C SER A 97 5.76 -25.28 -10.39
N ARG A 98 5.69 -26.45 -11.04
CA ARG A 98 6.91 -27.16 -11.48
C ARG A 98 7.74 -26.36 -12.49
N ARG A 99 7.10 -25.54 -13.33
CA ARG A 99 7.78 -24.77 -14.39
C ARG A 99 8.30 -23.42 -13.92
N HIS A 100 7.58 -22.76 -13.01
CA HIS A 100 7.83 -21.38 -12.61
C HIS A 100 8.24 -21.23 -11.13
N GLY A 101 8.22 -22.33 -10.37
CA GLY A 101 8.51 -22.33 -8.94
C GLY A 101 7.28 -21.99 -8.09
N GLU A 102 7.47 -21.13 -7.11
CA GLU A 102 6.38 -20.63 -6.28
C GLU A 102 5.52 -19.64 -7.08
N LEU A 103 4.20 -19.73 -6.92
CA LEU A 103 3.22 -18.93 -7.62
C LEU A 103 2.44 -18.09 -6.61
N TYR A 104 2.15 -16.84 -6.98
CA TYR A 104 1.13 -16.05 -6.31
C TYR A 104 -0.23 -16.37 -6.92
N VAL A 105 -1.17 -16.81 -6.09
CA VAL A 105 -2.47 -17.31 -6.51
C VAL A 105 -3.57 -16.50 -5.84
N VAL A 106 -4.61 -16.15 -6.61
CA VAL A 106 -5.87 -15.60 -6.08
C VAL A 106 -7.00 -16.56 -6.39
N ALA A 107 -7.71 -16.98 -5.35
CA ALA A 107 -8.88 -17.86 -5.45
C ALA A 107 -10.00 -17.36 -4.54
N ASP A 108 -11.14 -18.03 -4.58
CA ASP A 108 -12.25 -17.74 -3.69
C ASP A 108 -11.98 -18.31 -2.29
N ALA A 109 -11.94 -17.46 -1.27
CA ALA A 109 -11.71 -17.85 0.12
C ALA A 109 -12.76 -18.85 0.65
N HIS A 110 -13.96 -18.85 0.06
CA HIS A 110 -14.99 -19.84 0.36
C HIS A 110 -14.49 -21.28 0.17
N ASP A 111 -13.54 -21.49 -0.74
CA ASP A 111 -13.01 -22.80 -1.09
C ASP A 111 -11.61 -23.06 -0.51
N LEU A 112 -11.12 -22.19 0.39
CA LEU A 112 -9.79 -22.29 1.02
C LEU A 112 -9.87 -22.85 2.44
N PRO A 113 -9.67 -24.16 2.66
CA PRO A 113 -9.96 -24.84 3.91
C PRO A 113 -9.06 -24.46 5.10
N TRP A 114 -7.96 -23.74 4.86
CA TRP A 114 -7.09 -23.19 5.90
C TRP A 114 -7.48 -21.78 6.34
N THR A 115 -8.49 -21.17 5.71
CA THR A 115 -9.00 -19.84 6.08
C THR A 115 -10.33 -19.94 6.83
N PRO A 116 -10.68 -18.99 7.73
CA PRO A 116 -11.97 -19.00 8.42
C PRO A 116 -13.16 -18.69 7.50
N TYR A 117 -12.90 -18.31 6.24
CA TYR A 117 -13.94 -18.01 5.24
C TYR A 117 -14.48 -19.28 4.56
N HIS A 118 -13.81 -20.41 4.73
CA HIS A 118 -14.17 -21.68 4.09
C HIS A 118 -15.62 -22.09 4.37
N GLY A 119 -16.43 -22.21 3.33
CA GLY A 119 -17.85 -22.52 3.43
C GLY A 119 -18.72 -21.40 4.02
N GLN A 120 -18.16 -20.20 4.26
CA GLN A 120 -18.83 -19.10 4.94
C GLN A 120 -19.04 -17.88 4.05
N ARG A 121 -18.00 -17.45 3.32
CA ARG A 121 -18.06 -16.19 2.56
C ARG A 121 -17.21 -16.25 1.30
N HIS A 122 -17.82 -15.85 0.19
CA HIS A 122 -17.13 -15.60 -1.07
C HIS A 122 -16.36 -14.28 -1.00
N LEU A 123 -15.06 -14.33 -1.25
CA LEU A 123 -14.18 -13.16 -1.43
C LEU A 123 -12.88 -13.58 -2.10
N GLU A 124 -12.27 -12.67 -2.86
CA GLU A 124 -10.94 -12.91 -3.41
C GLU A 124 -9.89 -12.94 -2.30
N HIS A 125 -9.05 -13.97 -2.31
CA HIS A 125 -8.01 -14.16 -1.31
C HIS A 125 -6.74 -14.68 -1.97
N SER A 126 -5.60 -14.10 -1.60
CA SER A 126 -4.32 -14.54 -2.13
C SER A 126 -3.64 -15.55 -1.23
N PHE A 127 -2.79 -16.39 -1.82
CA PHE A 127 -1.82 -17.24 -1.12
C PHE A 127 -0.66 -17.56 -2.07
N LEU A 128 0.45 -18.03 -1.52
CA LEU A 128 1.55 -18.57 -2.32
C LEU A 128 1.42 -20.09 -2.39
N VAL A 129 1.72 -20.66 -3.56
CA VAL A 129 1.79 -22.11 -3.74
C VAL A 129 3.07 -22.52 -4.46
N GLY A 130 3.81 -23.44 -3.85
CA GLY A 130 4.99 -24.09 -4.42
C GLY A 130 4.85 -25.61 -4.44
N SER A 131 5.83 -26.26 -5.04
CA SER A 131 5.96 -27.72 -4.97
C SER A 131 6.61 -28.12 -3.64
N GLY A 132 5.88 -28.84 -2.80
CA GLY A 132 6.39 -29.43 -1.56
C GLY A 132 6.77 -30.92 -1.73
N PRO A 133 7.38 -31.54 -0.71
CA PRO A 133 7.81 -32.95 -0.78
C PRO A 133 6.64 -33.93 -0.98
N GLU A 134 5.47 -33.63 -0.41
CA GLU A 134 4.29 -34.51 -0.40
C GLU A 134 3.05 -33.90 -1.06
N GLY A 135 3.18 -32.74 -1.73
CA GLY A 135 2.03 -32.06 -2.32
C GLY A 135 2.29 -30.60 -2.69
N ALA A 136 1.24 -29.79 -2.68
CA ALA A 136 1.31 -28.35 -2.78
C ALA A 136 1.72 -27.77 -1.42
N ALA A 137 2.82 -27.03 -1.39
CA ALA A 137 3.23 -26.24 -0.23
C ALA A 137 2.56 -24.88 -0.31
N ILE A 138 1.69 -24.57 0.64
CA ILE A 138 0.92 -23.34 0.74
C ILE A 138 1.55 -22.44 1.78
N THR A 139 1.72 -21.17 1.43
CA THR A 139 2.04 -20.10 2.38
C THR A 139 0.93 -19.06 2.30
N ASP A 140 0.36 -18.71 3.44
CA ASP A 140 -0.64 -17.64 3.55
C ASP A 140 -0.28 -16.78 4.74
N ALA A 141 0.10 -15.53 4.47
CA ALA A 141 0.48 -14.57 5.50
C ALA A 141 -0.70 -13.69 5.97
N TYR A 142 -1.92 -13.93 5.50
CA TYR A 142 -3.04 -13.08 5.87
C TYR A 142 -3.41 -13.24 7.35
N ARG A 143 -3.56 -12.09 8.03
CA ARG A 143 -4.00 -12.01 9.42
C ARG A 143 -5.29 -11.21 9.53
N ASN A 144 -6.34 -11.82 10.08
CA ASN A 144 -7.58 -11.10 10.39
C ASN A 144 -8.41 -11.81 11.48
N GLN A 145 -9.18 -11.02 12.23
CA GLN A 145 -10.19 -11.55 13.15
C GLN A 145 -11.56 -11.46 12.48
N THR A 146 -12.24 -12.60 12.34
CA THR A 146 -13.54 -12.68 11.68
C THR A 146 -14.59 -13.30 12.61
N PRO A 147 -15.89 -13.15 12.30
CA PRO A 147 -16.95 -13.84 13.06
C PRO A 147 -16.86 -15.37 13.05
N TRP A 148 -16.09 -15.95 12.12
CA TRP A 148 -15.95 -17.41 11.94
C TRP A 148 -14.64 -17.97 12.50
N GLY A 149 -13.79 -17.11 13.06
CA GLY A 149 -12.47 -17.48 13.56
C GLY A 149 -11.37 -16.53 13.09
N ALA A 150 -10.17 -16.77 13.57
CA ALA A 150 -8.99 -16.03 13.15
C ALA A 150 -8.43 -16.60 11.85
N ALA A 151 -8.11 -15.72 10.90
CA ALA A 151 -7.14 -16.03 9.86
C ALA A 151 -5.76 -15.73 10.45
N GLU A 152 -4.91 -16.76 10.50
CA GLU A 152 -3.57 -16.67 11.08
C GLU A 152 -2.54 -17.03 10.00
N PRO A 153 -1.43 -16.29 9.91
CA PRO A 153 -0.32 -16.63 9.02
C PRO A 153 0.16 -18.05 9.25
N GLY A 154 0.43 -18.80 8.18
CA GLY A 154 0.88 -20.17 8.30
C GLY A 154 1.38 -20.81 7.01
N HIS A 155 1.80 -22.07 7.18
CA HIS A 155 2.20 -22.96 6.11
C HIS A 155 1.43 -24.27 6.20
N TRP A 156 1.03 -24.79 5.04
CA TRP A 156 0.31 -26.05 4.95
C TRP A 156 0.86 -26.86 3.79
N VAL A 157 0.86 -28.18 3.93
CA VAL A 157 1.05 -29.09 2.81
C VAL A 157 -0.28 -29.77 2.53
N VAL A 158 -0.74 -29.66 1.29
CA VAL A 158 -2.02 -30.24 0.85
C VAL A 158 -1.83 -31.03 -0.45
N ASP A 159 -2.72 -31.98 -0.71
CA ASP A 159 -2.78 -32.60 -2.04
C ASP A 159 -3.11 -31.52 -3.08
N TRP A 160 -2.41 -31.54 -4.22
CA TRP A 160 -2.74 -30.66 -5.36
C TRP A 160 -4.22 -30.75 -5.74
N ALA A 161 -4.80 -31.94 -5.70
CA ALA A 161 -6.22 -32.19 -6.01
C ALA A 161 -7.19 -31.50 -5.04
N ALA A 162 -6.72 -31.08 -3.86
CA ALA A 162 -7.52 -30.36 -2.87
C ALA A 162 -7.50 -28.83 -3.04
N LEU A 163 -6.69 -28.29 -3.96
CA LEU A 163 -6.69 -26.86 -4.25
C LEU A 163 -7.96 -26.45 -5.00
N PRO A 164 -8.47 -25.22 -4.78
CA PRO A 164 -9.60 -24.72 -5.55
C PRO A 164 -9.18 -24.39 -6.99
N VAL A 165 -10.18 -24.01 -7.79
CA VAL A 165 -9.90 -23.31 -9.05
C VAL A 165 -9.42 -21.90 -8.72
N ALA A 166 -8.18 -21.59 -9.12
CA ALA A 166 -7.64 -20.25 -9.01
C ALA A 166 -8.27 -19.34 -10.07
N GLY A 167 -8.81 -18.20 -9.62
CA GLY A 167 -9.25 -17.13 -10.50
C GLY A 167 -8.05 -16.56 -11.26
N HIS A 168 -6.99 -16.23 -10.53
CA HIS A 168 -5.74 -15.69 -11.07
C HIS A 168 -4.51 -16.45 -10.55
N VAL A 169 -3.51 -16.60 -11.41
CA VAL A 169 -2.20 -17.16 -11.08
C VAL A 169 -1.12 -16.28 -11.68
N VAL A 170 -0.11 -15.94 -10.90
CA VAL A 170 0.97 -15.03 -11.29
C VAL A 170 2.31 -15.64 -10.92
N ALA A 171 3.23 -15.69 -11.88
CA ALA A 171 4.63 -15.96 -11.62
C ALA A 171 5.35 -14.62 -11.43
N LEU A 172 5.94 -14.43 -10.26
CA LEU A 172 6.69 -13.22 -9.90
C LEU A 172 8.18 -13.56 -9.80
N ALA A 173 9.03 -12.66 -10.27
CA ALA A 173 10.48 -12.75 -10.10
C ALA A 173 11.01 -11.48 -9.43
N PRO A 174 12.07 -11.58 -8.59
CA PRO A 174 12.70 -10.40 -8.04
C PRO A 174 13.37 -9.58 -9.15
N ALA A 175 13.16 -8.27 -9.13
CA ALA A 175 13.95 -7.33 -9.90
C ALA A 175 15.38 -7.25 -9.34
N ALA A 176 16.35 -6.85 -10.16
CA ALA A 176 17.74 -6.71 -9.72
C ALA A 176 17.93 -5.61 -8.66
N THR A 177 17.04 -4.63 -8.61
CA THR A 177 17.06 -3.50 -7.68
C THR A 177 15.66 -3.21 -7.18
N VAL A 178 15.51 -2.93 -5.90
CA VAL A 178 14.25 -2.41 -5.33
C VAL A 178 14.22 -0.90 -5.53
N PRO A 179 13.13 -0.34 -6.08
CA PRO A 179 12.97 1.11 -6.16
C PRO A 179 12.96 1.77 -4.77
N THR A 180 13.64 2.89 -4.62
CA THR A 180 13.53 3.70 -3.40
C THR A 180 12.19 4.43 -3.42
N ALA A 181 11.32 4.11 -2.46
CA ALA A 181 10.05 4.78 -2.30
C ALA A 181 10.17 5.98 -1.35
N THR A 182 9.41 7.04 -1.61
CA THR A 182 9.33 8.24 -0.77
C THR A 182 7.93 8.35 -0.16
N ALA A 183 7.87 8.85 1.08
CA ALA A 183 6.59 9.08 1.75
C ALA A 183 5.79 10.15 0.99
N ALA A 184 4.58 9.81 0.59
CA ALA A 184 3.69 10.69 -0.14
C ALA A 184 2.24 10.58 0.37
N VAL A 185 1.45 11.61 0.13
CA VAL A 185 0.04 11.69 0.52
C VAL A 185 -0.77 12.05 -0.73
N ASP A 186 -1.74 11.19 -1.08
CA ASP A 186 -2.55 11.32 -2.28
C ASP A 186 -4.03 11.12 -1.91
N LEU A 187 -4.68 12.24 -1.57
CA LEU A 187 -6.02 12.25 -0.96
C LEU A 187 -6.99 13.05 -1.82
N ALA A 188 -7.99 12.37 -2.36
CA ALA A 188 -9.16 12.98 -2.99
C ALA A 188 -10.10 13.61 -1.94
N ASP A 189 -11.03 14.45 -2.41
CA ASP A 189 -12.11 14.97 -1.56
C ASP A 189 -13.00 13.82 -1.04
N PRO A 190 -13.18 13.69 0.30
CA PRO A 190 -14.05 12.66 0.87
C PRO A 190 -15.55 12.94 0.72
N ALA A 191 -15.97 14.15 0.36
CA ALA A 191 -17.39 14.51 0.34
C ALA A 191 -18.25 13.63 -0.60
N PRO A 192 -17.84 13.32 -1.86
CA PRO A 192 -18.61 12.43 -2.73
C PRO A 192 -18.71 11.00 -2.18
N TYR A 193 -17.63 10.51 -1.57
CA TYR A 193 -17.58 9.19 -0.94
C TYR A 193 -18.59 9.10 0.22
N LEU A 194 -18.55 10.08 1.14
CA LEU A 194 -19.47 10.12 2.28
C LEU A 194 -20.92 10.30 1.84
N ALA A 195 -21.18 11.14 0.84
CA ALA A 195 -22.52 11.35 0.30
C ALA A 195 -23.13 10.06 -0.29
N ALA A 196 -22.33 9.24 -0.97
CA ALA A 196 -22.79 7.95 -1.48
C ALA A 196 -23.19 7.00 -0.35
N TYR A 197 -22.39 6.90 0.72
CA TYR A 197 -22.74 6.10 1.89
C TYR A 197 -23.92 6.66 2.67
N ALA A 198 -24.10 7.98 2.74
CA ALA A 198 -25.25 8.59 3.42
C ALA A 198 -26.55 8.37 2.63
N GLY A 199 -26.50 8.51 1.31
CA GLY A 199 -27.65 8.44 0.41
C GLY A 199 -28.11 7.04 0.03
N HIS A 200 -27.34 5.99 0.36
CA HIS A 200 -27.68 4.63 -0.02
C HIS A 200 -28.96 4.14 0.69
N THR A 201 -29.92 3.63 -0.09
CA THR A 201 -31.26 3.23 0.38
C THR A 201 -31.21 1.97 1.24
N ASP A 202 -30.40 0.98 0.86
CA ASP A 202 -30.14 -0.20 1.69
C ASP A 202 -29.05 0.13 2.72
N ARG A 203 -29.49 0.46 3.94
CA ARG A 203 -28.59 0.79 5.06
C ARG A 203 -27.77 -0.41 5.53
N VAL A 204 -28.29 -1.63 5.40
CA VAL A 204 -27.56 -2.84 5.82
C VAL A 204 -26.38 -3.04 4.87
N ALA A 205 -26.63 -3.03 3.56
CA ALA A 205 -25.58 -3.14 2.54
C ALA A 205 -24.53 -2.03 2.67
N ALA A 206 -24.98 -0.78 2.90
CA ALA A 206 -24.08 0.37 3.07
C ALA A 206 -23.13 0.19 4.25
N LEU A 207 -23.64 -0.18 5.44
CA LEU A 207 -22.81 -0.35 6.63
C LEU A 207 -21.92 -1.60 6.56
N HIS A 208 -22.37 -2.66 5.87
CA HIS A 208 -21.55 -3.83 5.59
C HIS A 208 -20.33 -3.48 4.76
N ARG A 209 -20.53 -2.74 3.65
CA ARG A 209 -19.41 -2.30 2.83
C ARG A 209 -18.53 -1.32 3.61
N LEU A 210 -19.14 -0.34 4.29
CA LEU A 210 -18.39 0.64 5.08
C LEU A 210 -17.51 -0.01 6.15
N THR A 211 -17.95 -1.13 6.75
CA THR A 211 -17.11 -1.88 7.70
C THR A 211 -15.80 -2.35 7.07
N LEU A 212 -15.84 -2.86 5.84
CA LEU A 212 -14.64 -3.26 5.11
C LEU A 212 -13.81 -2.03 4.70
N GLU A 213 -14.46 -0.98 4.19
CA GLU A 213 -13.75 0.23 3.78
C GLU A 213 -13.01 0.90 4.95
N THR A 214 -13.66 1.09 6.09
CA THR A 214 -13.04 1.69 7.28
C THR A 214 -11.88 0.84 7.79
N TRP A 215 -11.99 -0.49 7.70
CA TRP A 215 -10.89 -1.41 8.04
C TRP A 215 -9.70 -1.28 7.08
N LEU A 216 -9.94 -1.22 5.76
CA LEU A 216 -8.90 -0.99 4.76
C LEU A 216 -8.22 0.36 4.97
N LEU A 217 -9.00 1.41 5.26
CA LEU A 217 -8.53 2.75 5.55
C LEU A 217 -7.66 2.80 6.82
N ALA A 218 -8.10 2.16 7.90
CA ALA A 218 -7.30 2.09 9.13
C ALA A 218 -5.96 1.38 8.89
N ARG A 219 -5.97 0.26 8.14
CA ARG A 219 -4.76 -0.49 7.78
C ARG A 219 -3.80 0.32 6.93
N SER A 220 -4.28 1.00 5.88
CA SER A 220 -3.41 1.79 4.99
C SER A 220 -2.69 2.93 5.73
N ARG A 221 -3.32 3.52 6.74
CA ARG A 221 -2.73 4.57 7.58
C ARG A 221 -1.68 4.03 8.54
N LYS A 222 -1.94 2.87 9.15
CA LYS A 222 -0.95 2.17 9.98
C LYS A 222 0.26 1.72 9.17
N LEU A 223 0.02 1.20 7.95
CA LEU A 223 1.07 0.83 7.01
C LEU A 223 1.90 2.04 6.59
N HIS A 224 1.26 3.17 6.30
CA HIS A 224 1.97 4.42 5.99
C HIS A 224 2.79 4.93 7.17
N ALA A 225 2.25 4.89 8.39
CA ALA A 225 3.01 5.26 9.60
C ALA A 225 4.22 4.33 9.82
N ALA A 226 4.07 3.02 9.63
CA ALA A 226 5.17 2.06 9.73
C ALA A 226 6.26 2.31 8.68
N PHE A 227 5.86 2.62 7.44
CA PHE A 227 6.79 3.05 6.39
C PHE A 227 7.57 4.31 6.78
N ARG A 228 6.86 5.36 7.24
CA ARG A 228 7.48 6.61 7.70
C ARG A 228 8.49 6.38 8.81
N ALA A 229 8.13 5.59 9.82
CA ALA A 229 9.03 5.25 10.93
C ALA A 229 10.29 4.51 10.43
N ARG A 230 10.15 3.58 9.49
CA ARG A 230 11.29 2.89 8.87
C ARG A 230 12.17 3.81 8.03
N ALA A 231 11.58 4.83 7.40
CA ALA A 231 12.31 5.88 6.69
C ALA A 231 12.96 6.92 7.62
N GLY A 232 12.87 6.75 8.95
CA GLY A 232 13.44 7.67 9.94
C GLY A 232 12.61 8.93 10.18
N ILE A 233 11.39 9.00 9.65
CA ILE A 233 10.47 10.11 9.91
C ILE A 233 9.82 9.87 11.27
N ALA A 234 10.03 10.80 12.20
CA ALA A 234 9.52 10.67 13.57
C ALA A 234 7.99 10.58 13.61
N THR A 235 7.48 9.59 14.34
CA THR A 235 6.06 9.50 14.68
C THR A 235 5.77 10.54 15.75
N THR A 236 4.79 11.42 15.49
CA THR A 236 4.32 12.42 16.46
C THR A 236 3.16 11.86 17.27
N ASP A 237 2.90 12.44 18.45
CA ASP A 237 1.72 12.11 19.27
C ASP A 237 0.41 12.27 18.48
N ALA A 238 0.36 13.25 17.55
CA ALA A 238 -0.78 13.46 16.67
C ALA A 238 -1.01 12.29 15.70
N VAL A 239 0.07 11.70 15.16
CA VAL A 239 -0.04 10.49 14.33
C VAL A 239 -0.57 9.33 15.17
N GLU A 240 -0.04 9.12 16.38
CA GLU A 240 -0.51 8.03 17.24
C GLU A 240 -1.98 8.18 17.65
N GLU A 241 -2.41 9.39 18.04
CA GLU A 241 -3.80 9.68 18.38
C GLU A 241 -4.72 9.45 17.18
N HIS A 242 -4.32 9.89 16.00
CA HIS A 242 -5.08 9.67 14.78
C HIS A 242 -5.24 8.19 14.43
N LEU A 243 -4.17 7.39 14.58
CA LEU A 243 -4.26 5.94 14.38
C LEU A 243 -5.19 5.25 15.39
N ARG A 244 -5.25 5.74 16.65
CA ARG A 244 -6.22 5.26 17.65
C ARG A 244 -7.65 5.63 17.27
N GLU A 245 -7.89 6.83 16.72
CA GLU A 245 -9.21 7.22 16.23
C GLU A 245 -9.68 6.32 15.08
N TRP A 246 -8.78 5.93 14.17
CA TRP A 246 -9.11 4.95 13.11
C TRP A 246 -9.47 3.56 13.63
N ASP A 247 -8.85 3.12 14.72
CA ASP A 247 -9.24 1.87 15.39
C ASP A 247 -10.64 1.97 15.99
N LEU A 248 -10.93 3.08 16.69
CA LEU A 248 -12.27 3.34 17.24
C LEU A 248 -13.33 3.43 16.13
N LEU A 249 -13.02 4.05 14.99
CA LEU A 249 -13.91 4.10 13.84
C LEU A 249 -14.21 2.71 13.26
N THR A 250 -13.21 1.84 13.20
CA THR A 250 -13.39 0.45 12.73
C THR A 250 -14.35 -0.30 13.65
N GLU A 251 -14.16 -0.20 14.97
CA GLU A 251 -15.06 -0.81 15.95
C GLU A 251 -16.48 -0.24 15.89
N GLN A 252 -16.60 1.09 15.82
CA GLN A 252 -17.90 1.77 15.75
C GLN A 252 -18.68 1.40 14.49
N THR A 253 -18.00 1.32 13.34
CA THR A 253 -18.62 0.94 12.06
C THR A 253 -19.12 -0.50 12.10
N TYR A 254 -18.31 -1.42 12.62
CA TYR A 254 -18.73 -2.81 12.81
C TYR A 254 -19.94 -2.93 13.74
N LEU A 255 -19.92 -2.23 14.88
CA LEU A 255 -21.06 -2.21 15.81
C LEU A 255 -22.31 -1.62 15.17
N ALA A 256 -22.17 -0.55 14.37
CA ALA A 256 -23.28 0.05 13.63
C ALA A 256 -23.90 -0.95 12.66
N ALA A 257 -23.07 -1.64 11.85
CA ALA A 257 -23.51 -2.69 10.94
C ALA A 257 -24.31 -3.78 11.67
N ARG A 258 -23.76 -4.35 12.75
CA ARG A 258 -24.42 -5.40 13.55
C ARG A 258 -25.72 -4.94 14.20
N ARG A 259 -25.85 -3.65 14.54
CA ARG A 259 -27.09 -3.09 15.08
C ARG A 259 -28.17 -2.98 14.01
N VAL A 260 -27.83 -2.45 12.84
CA VAL A 260 -28.78 -2.23 11.74
C VAL A 260 -29.26 -3.56 11.16
N GLU A 261 -28.37 -4.55 11.00
CA GLU A 261 -28.75 -5.93 10.67
C GLU A 261 -29.83 -6.51 11.60
N ARG A 262 -29.76 -6.17 12.89
CA ARG A 262 -30.71 -6.62 13.92
C ARG A 262 -31.97 -5.75 13.99
N GLY A 263 -32.22 -4.92 12.98
CA GLY A 263 -33.37 -4.03 12.91
C GLY A 263 -33.32 -2.86 13.90
N ARG A 264 -32.16 -2.53 14.47
CA ARG A 264 -32.01 -1.35 15.34
C ARG A 264 -31.59 -0.13 14.53
N ARG A 265 -31.83 1.06 15.11
CA ARG A 265 -31.45 2.33 14.50
C ARG A 265 -29.92 2.47 14.37
N GLU A 266 -29.51 3.00 13.22
CA GLU A 266 -28.13 3.42 12.91
C GLU A 266 -27.66 4.50 13.89
N PRO A 267 -26.45 4.38 14.47
CA PRO A 267 -25.87 5.43 15.30
C PRO A 267 -25.70 6.74 14.52
N SER A 268 -26.07 7.86 15.13
CA SER A 268 -25.86 9.19 14.53
C SER A 268 -24.38 9.59 14.58
N GLY A 269 -23.91 10.33 13.58
CA GLY A 269 -22.58 10.95 13.56
C GLY A 269 -21.43 10.04 13.13
N LEU A 270 -21.70 8.79 12.74
CA LEU A 270 -20.65 7.87 12.24
C LEU A 270 -19.96 8.44 10.99
N LEU A 271 -20.74 8.88 10.00
CA LEU A 271 -20.21 9.45 8.77
C LEU A 271 -19.53 10.81 8.99
N ASP A 272 -20.02 11.61 9.95
CA ASP A 272 -19.39 12.88 10.32
C ASP A 272 -18.00 12.66 10.93
N ARG A 273 -17.88 11.65 11.81
CA ARG A 273 -16.59 11.26 12.40
C ARG A 273 -15.63 10.72 11.35
N LEU A 274 -16.11 9.85 10.47
CA LEU A 274 -15.31 9.35 9.36
C LEU A 274 -14.83 10.49 8.45
N GLY A 275 -15.71 11.45 8.14
CA GLY A 275 -15.34 12.63 7.36
C GLY A 275 -14.28 13.49 8.03
N SER A 276 -14.40 13.73 9.34
CA SER A 276 -13.38 14.43 10.13
C SER A 276 -12.04 13.71 10.12
N ALA A 277 -12.02 12.38 10.28
CA ALA A 277 -10.79 11.60 10.23
C ALA A 277 -10.14 11.62 8.84
N LEU A 278 -10.93 11.50 7.77
CA LEU A 278 -10.43 11.61 6.40
C LEU A 278 -9.84 13.00 6.10
N ALA A 279 -10.51 14.06 6.56
CA ALA A 279 -10.02 15.43 6.39
C ALA A 279 -8.71 15.68 7.17
N ALA A 280 -8.58 15.08 8.36
CA ALA A 280 -7.40 15.22 9.21
C ALA A 280 -6.14 14.54 8.66
N ASP A 281 -6.28 13.53 7.78
CA ASP A 281 -5.15 12.79 7.22
C ASP A 281 -4.08 13.71 6.61
N ARG A 282 -4.49 14.76 5.88
CA ARG A 282 -3.56 15.70 5.24
C ARG A 282 -2.71 16.45 6.26
N ALA A 283 -3.30 16.86 7.38
CA ALA A 283 -2.59 17.59 8.42
C ALA A 283 -1.71 16.65 9.27
N VAL A 284 -2.22 15.47 9.62
CA VAL A 284 -1.52 14.50 10.47
C VAL A 284 -0.33 13.84 9.75
N PHE A 285 -0.51 13.51 8.47
CA PHE A 285 0.52 12.91 7.64
C PHE A 285 1.23 13.92 6.74
N ALA A 286 1.04 15.22 6.98
CA ALA A 286 1.85 16.25 6.34
C ALA A 286 3.33 15.89 6.57
N VAL A 287 4.05 15.75 5.48
CA VAL A 287 5.50 15.58 5.54
C VAL A 287 6.03 16.97 5.88
N GLU A 288 6.32 17.23 7.16
CA GLU A 288 7.29 18.27 7.48
C GLU A 288 8.60 17.83 6.84
N ALA A 289 8.88 18.39 5.67
CA ALA A 289 10.08 18.04 4.94
C ALA A 289 11.27 18.50 5.79
N SER A 290 11.95 17.56 6.43
CA SER A 290 13.23 17.86 7.06
C SER A 290 14.12 18.53 6.01
N PRO A 291 14.86 19.62 6.34
CA PRO A 291 15.77 20.25 5.40
C PRO A 291 16.70 19.25 4.70
N ASP A 292 17.09 18.18 5.41
CA ASP A 292 17.92 17.10 4.88
C ASP A 292 17.16 16.21 3.87
N ALA A 293 15.88 15.92 4.12
CA ALA A 293 15.05 15.12 3.21
C ALA A 293 14.73 15.87 1.91
N VAL A 294 14.48 17.19 1.98
CA VAL A 294 14.35 18.05 0.80
C VAL A 294 15.66 18.04 0.02
N ARG A 295 16.78 18.22 0.73
CA ARG A 295 18.12 18.24 0.12
C ARG A 295 18.44 16.94 -0.61
N ASP A 296 18.18 15.80 0.00
CA ASP A 296 18.42 14.48 -0.60
C ASP A 296 17.55 14.24 -1.82
N THR A 297 16.28 14.63 -1.76
CA THR A 297 15.34 14.49 -2.88
C THR A 297 15.75 15.37 -4.08
N VAL A 298 16.07 16.64 -3.82
CA VAL A 298 16.55 17.57 -4.85
C VAL A 298 17.88 17.07 -5.43
N ALA A 299 18.81 16.59 -4.59
CA ALA A 299 20.07 16.04 -5.05
C ALA A 299 19.88 14.77 -5.91
N GLY A 300 18.92 13.91 -5.56
CA GLY A 300 18.52 12.74 -6.35
C GLY A 300 18.05 13.10 -7.75
N ILE A 301 17.16 14.09 -7.86
CA ILE A 301 16.63 14.56 -9.15
C ILE A 301 17.74 15.19 -9.99
N VAL A 302 18.57 16.04 -9.39
CA VAL A 302 19.73 16.65 -10.06
C VAL A 302 20.69 15.56 -10.56
N ALA A 303 21.01 14.58 -9.73
CA ALA A 303 21.90 13.48 -10.09
C ALA A 303 21.35 12.68 -11.28
N ALA A 304 20.05 12.39 -11.27
CA ALA A 304 19.37 11.67 -12.35
C ALA A 304 19.33 12.45 -13.67
N VAL A 305 19.13 13.77 -13.64
CA VAL A 305 19.15 14.62 -14.84
C VAL A 305 20.56 14.77 -15.41
N LEU A 306 21.55 14.98 -14.54
CA LEU A 306 22.95 15.17 -14.95
C LEU A 306 23.69 13.86 -15.26
N GLY A 307 23.09 12.70 -14.95
CA GLY A 307 23.74 11.40 -15.10
C GLY A 307 24.94 11.23 -14.18
N THR A 308 24.89 11.78 -12.97
CA THR A 308 25.96 11.75 -11.97
C THR A 308 25.50 11.05 -10.69
N LYS A 309 26.41 10.96 -9.71
CA LYS A 309 26.15 10.35 -8.40
C LYS A 309 25.58 11.37 -7.41
N VAL A 310 24.60 10.98 -6.60
CA VAL A 310 23.97 11.84 -5.58
C VAL A 310 24.99 12.37 -4.59
N GLU A 311 25.95 11.55 -4.16
CA GLU A 311 26.99 11.94 -3.20
C GLU A 311 27.88 13.07 -3.76
N ARG A 312 28.06 13.11 -5.09
CA ARG A 312 28.80 14.16 -5.76
C ARG A 312 28.00 15.46 -5.82
N VAL A 313 26.68 15.38 -6.01
CA VAL A 313 25.79 16.54 -5.98
C VAL A 313 25.76 17.14 -4.57
N LEU A 314 25.62 16.30 -3.54
CA LEU A 314 25.60 16.74 -2.14
C LEU A 314 26.93 17.39 -1.70
N ALA A 315 28.05 16.96 -2.25
CA ALA A 315 29.38 17.50 -1.95
C ALA A 315 29.75 18.76 -2.75
N GLU A 316 28.99 19.11 -3.79
CA GLU A 316 29.29 20.23 -4.68
C GLU A 316 28.41 21.46 -4.37
N PRO A 317 28.98 22.58 -3.90
CA PRO A 317 28.21 23.79 -3.59
C PRO A 317 27.63 24.51 -4.83
N GLU A 318 28.21 24.32 -6.02
CA GLU A 318 27.81 24.98 -7.26
C GLU A 318 27.48 23.94 -8.35
N LEU A 319 26.21 23.84 -8.72
CA LEU A 319 25.76 22.92 -9.75
C LEU A 319 26.48 23.11 -11.10
N PRO A 320 26.87 24.33 -11.55
CA PRO A 320 27.67 24.53 -12.75
C PRO A 320 29.03 23.81 -12.79
N ARG A 321 29.55 23.36 -11.64
CA ARG A 321 30.81 22.60 -11.57
C ARG A 321 30.61 21.10 -11.74
N LEU A 322 29.36 20.63 -11.75
CA LEU A 322 29.04 19.23 -11.99
C LEU A 322 29.19 18.90 -13.49
N PRO A 323 29.75 17.73 -13.83
CA PRO A 323 29.76 17.25 -15.20
C PRO A 323 28.34 17.14 -15.76
N GLY A 324 28.13 17.64 -16.97
CA GLY A 324 26.83 17.58 -17.65
C GLY A 324 25.87 18.72 -17.31
N PHE A 325 26.26 19.67 -16.45
CA PHE A 325 25.45 20.86 -16.19
C PHE A 325 25.45 21.83 -17.38
N ASP A 326 24.27 22.16 -17.89
CA ASP A 326 24.02 23.24 -18.85
C ASP A 326 22.61 23.83 -18.64
N SER A 327 22.29 24.93 -19.32
CA SER A 327 21.00 25.61 -19.19
C SER A 327 19.80 24.76 -19.63
N VAL A 328 19.99 23.77 -20.50
CA VAL A 328 18.91 22.85 -20.93
C VAL A 328 18.62 21.84 -19.83
N ARG A 329 19.67 21.27 -19.21
CA ARG A 329 19.54 20.37 -18.06
C ARG A 329 18.95 21.06 -16.85
N LEU A 330 19.25 22.35 -16.66
CA LEU A 330 18.65 23.10 -15.57
C LEU A 330 17.13 23.24 -15.70
N VAL A 331 16.63 23.50 -16.91
CA VAL A 331 15.18 23.52 -17.18
C VAL A 331 14.55 22.15 -16.95
N GLU A 332 15.24 21.07 -17.32
CA GLU A 332 14.77 19.69 -17.03
C GLU A 332 14.74 19.38 -15.53
N VAL A 333 15.73 19.84 -14.75
CA VAL A 333 15.72 19.72 -13.29
C VAL A 333 14.50 20.43 -12.70
N VAL A 334 14.23 21.68 -13.11
CA VAL A 334 13.07 22.45 -12.63
C VAL A 334 11.77 21.72 -12.97
N ALA A 335 11.57 21.33 -14.22
CA ALA A 335 10.36 20.62 -14.64
C ALA A 335 10.16 19.30 -13.90
N ARG A 336 11.24 18.54 -13.63
CA ARG A 336 11.14 17.31 -12.82
C ARG A 336 10.86 17.57 -11.35
N LEU A 337 11.36 18.65 -10.78
CA LEU A 337 11.06 19.03 -9.40
C LEU A 337 9.58 19.37 -9.27
N GLU A 338 9.04 20.19 -10.18
CA GLU A 338 7.62 20.56 -10.20
C GLU A 338 6.72 19.32 -10.39
N ASP A 339 7.04 18.45 -11.35
CA ASP A 339 6.28 17.23 -11.64
C ASP A 339 6.34 16.18 -10.52
N GLN A 340 7.53 15.91 -9.98
CA GLN A 340 7.69 14.84 -8.97
C GLN A 340 7.25 15.27 -7.57
N LEU A 341 7.28 16.58 -7.27
CA LEU A 341 6.92 17.10 -5.96
C LEU A 341 5.55 17.77 -5.94
N ASP A 342 4.86 17.86 -7.08
CA ASP A 342 3.54 18.51 -7.24
C ASP A 342 3.54 19.96 -6.70
N VAL A 343 4.57 20.72 -7.09
CA VAL A 343 4.75 22.13 -6.74
C VAL A 343 4.88 22.99 -8.00
N GLU A 344 4.50 24.25 -7.90
CA GLU A 344 4.71 25.26 -8.95
C GLU A 344 5.62 26.34 -8.37
N PHE A 345 6.74 26.62 -9.04
CA PHE A 345 7.65 27.67 -8.60
C PHE A 345 7.17 29.05 -9.07
N ASP A 346 7.34 30.07 -8.23
CA ASP A 346 7.09 31.44 -8.65
C ASP A 346 8.06 31.82 -9.79
N PRO A 347 7.57 32.28 -10.95
CA PRO A 347 8.42 32.72 -12.05
C PRO A 347 9.46 33.77 -11.66
N ASP A 348 9.16 34.62 -10.67
CA ASP A 348 10.08 35.66 -10.19
C ASP A 348 11.23 35.09 -9.35
N ASP A 349 11.09 33.86 -8.83
CA ASP A 349 12.11 33.16 -8.04
C ASP A 349 13.04 32.26 -8.88
N LEU A 350 12.75 32.07 -10.18
CA LEU A 350 13.54 31.27 -11.13
C LEU A 350 14.81 32.00 -11.62
N LEU A 351 15.59 32.54 -10.69
CA LEU A 351 16.80 33.31 -10.96
C LEU A 351 18.06 32.43 -10.93
N PRO A 352 19.13 32.76 -11.68
CA PRO A 352 20.38 32.00 -11.68
C PRO A 352 20.97 31.77 -10.28
N GLU A 353 20.88 32.73 -9.37
CA GLU A 353 21.33 32.61 -7.98
C GLU A 353 20.56 31.56 -7.15
N ASN A 354 19.33 31.23 -7.53
CA ASN A 354 18.56 30.15 -6.90
C ASN A 354 18.78 28.81 -7.62
N LEU A 355 18.94 28.85 -8.94
CA LEU A 355 19.00 27.67 -9.78
C LEU A 355 20.40 27.05 -9.90
N HIS A 356 21.48 27.81 -9.65
CA HIS A 356 22.86 27.31 -9.74
C HIS A 356 23.39 26.67 -8.44
N HIS A 357 22.58 26.68 -7.38
CA HIS A 357 22.97 26.13 -6.08
C HIS A 357 21.94 25.12 -5.61
N LEU A 358 22.41 24.00 -5.07
CA LEU A 358 21.53 22.98 -4.48
C LEU A 358 20.65 23.57 -3.38
N ASP A 359 21.24 24.42 -2.53
CA ASP A 359 20.53 25.12 -1.45
C ASP A 359 19.44 26.06 -1.98
N GLY A 360 19.66 26.67 -3.14
CA GLY A 360 18.69 27.54 -3.80
C GLY A 360 17.48 26.75 -4.28
N LEU A 361 17.71 25.62 -4.96
CA LEU A 361 16.65 24.69 -5.35
C LEU A 361 15.86 24.16 -4.13
N CYS A 362 16.55 23.83 -3.04
CA CYS A 362 15.89 23.42 -1.80
C CYS A 362 14.97 24.52 -1.24
N ARG A 363 15.41 25.79 -1.27
CA ARG A 363 14.58 26.92 -0.83
C ARG A 363 13.34 27.10 -1.70
N LEU A 364 13.46 26.95 -3.02
CA LEU A 364 12.32 27.01 -3.95
C LEU A 364 11.28 25.94 -3.62
N VAL A 365 11.73 24.70 -3.42
CA VAL A 365 10.85 23.58 -3.05
C VAL A 365 10.15 23.84 -1.71
N THR A 366 10.89 24.25 -0.68
CA THR A 366 10.31 24.53 0.64
C THR A 366 9.36 25.73 0.61
N GLY A 367 9.69 26.78 -0.15
CA GLY A 367 8.86 27.97 -0.31
C GLY A 367 7.54 27.67 -1.01
N ALA A 368 7.58 26.94 -2.12
CA ALA A 368 6.38 26.53 -2.87
C ALA A 368 5.49 25.58 -2.04
N ALA A 369 6.09 24.62 -1.32
CA ALA A 369 5.36 23.72 -0.42
C ALA A 369 4.67 24.48 0.73
N GLY A 370 5.29 25.52 1.27
CA GLY A 370 4.72 26.37 2.32
C GLY A 370 3.55 27.24 1.84
N ALA A 371 3.63 27.80 0.63
CA ALA A 371 2.56 28.60 0.03
C ALA A 371 1.31 27.76 -0.32
N ALA A 372 1.52 26.52 -0.80
CA ALA A 372 0.44 25.58 -1.09
C ALA A 372 -0.34 25.13 0.17
N GLY A 373 0.30 25.16 1.35
CA GLY A 373 -0.32 24.83 2.63
C GLY A 373 -1.06 25.99 3.33
N GLY A 374 -0.77 27.25 2.96
CA GLY A 374 -1.36 28.44 3.59
C GLY A 374 -2.52 29.09 2.83
N ALA A 375 -2.72 28.74 1.56
CA ALA A 375 -3.67 29.40 0.66
C ALA A 375 -4.94 28.57 0.33
N ARG A 376 -5.32 27.57 1.14
CA ARG A 376 -6.53 26.77 0.91
C ARG A 376 -7.44 26.67 2.13
#